data_AF-F8DJH5-F1
#
_entry.id   AF-F8DJH5-F1
#
_cell.length_a   1.000
_cell.length_b   1.000
_cell.length_c   1.000
_cell.angle_alpha   90.00
_cell.angle_beta   90.00
_cell.angle_gamma   90.00
#
_symmetry.space_group_name_H-M   'P 1'
#
loop_
_entity.id
_entity.type
_entity.pdbx_description
1 polymer ?
#
loop_
_entity_poly.entity_id
_entity_poly.type
_entity_poly.pdbx_seq_one_letter_code
_entity_poly.pdbx_strand_id
1 'polypeptide(L)' 'MTTDLNNMTQAEFDKQMAEIKEKRPNLFQFIADFVDRKVSTEEVDNFLKMDHRKQVDYIKSYQARA' A
#
# COMPACT_ATOMS: atom_id res chain seq x y z
N MET A 1 -4.23 -5.38 -12.15
CA MET A 1 -3.49 -6.55 -12.65
C MET A 1 -3.44 -7.54 -11.52
N THR A 2 -3.90 -8.77 -11.76
CA THR A 2 -3.70 -9.87 -10.81
C THR A 2 -2.38 -10.50 -11.19
N THR A 3 -1.28 -10.01 -10.60
CA THR A 3 0.02 -10.64 -10.74
C THR A 3 0.16 -11.68 -9.64
N ASP A 4 0.70 -12.85 -9.97
CA ASP A 4 1.03 -13.83 -8.96
C ASP A 4 2.21 -13.33 -8.12
N LEU A 5 1.87 -12.67 -7.01
CA LEU A 5 2.85 -12.09 -6.09
C LEU A 5 3.80 -13.16 -5.52
N ASN A 6 3.37 -14.43 -5.44
CA ASN A 6 4.17 -15.50 -4.86
C ASN A 6 5.30 -15.97 -5.80
N ASN A 7 5.17 -15.73 -7.11
CA ASN A 7 6.13 -16.14 -8.13
C ASN A 7 6.88 -14.96 -8.76
N MET A 8 6.78 -13.77 -8.16
CA MET A 8 7.38 -12.55 -8.67
C MET A 8 8.87 -12.48 -8.31
N THR A 9 9.72 -12.09 -9.27
CA THR A 9 11.12 -11.76 -9.00
C THR A 9 11.24 -10.42 -8.28
N GLN A 10 12.33 -10.19 -7.57
CA GLN A 10 12.56 -8.91 -6.89
C GLN A 10 12.52 -7.72 -7.87
N ALA A 11 13.07 -7.87 -9.07
CA ALA A 11 13.08 -6.81 -10.09
C ALA A 11 11.67 -6.45 -10.59
N GLU A 12 10.77 -7.44 -10.71
CA GLU A 12 9.38 -7.21 -11.07
C GLU A 12 8.62 -6.52 -9.93
N PHE A 13 8.89 -6.91 -8.69
CA PHE A 13 8.32 -6.26 -7.51
C PHE A 13 8.76 -4.80 -7.43
N ASP A 14 10.06 -4.54 -7.57
CA ASP A 14 10.63 -3.19 -7.54
C ASP A 14 10.03 -2.31 -8.64
N LYS A 15 9.85 -2.87 -9.85
CA LYS A 15 9.18 -2.18 -10.95
C LYS A 15 7.74 -1.82 -10.59
N GLN A 16 6.97 -2.76 -10.02
CA GLN A 16 5.60 -2.47 -9.59
C GLN A 16 5.54 -1.41 -8.50
N MET A 17 6.45 -1.47 -7.52
CA MET A 17 6.53 -0.46 -6.47
C MET A 17 6.89 0.92 -7.02
N ALA A 18 7.78 1.01 -8.02
CA ALA A 18 8.08 2.25 -8.72
C ALA A 18 6.85 2.81 -9.46
N GLU A 19 6.09 1.97 -10.17
CA GLU A 19 4.85 2.39 -10.83
C GLU A 19 3.76 2.84 -9.83
N ILE A 20 3.64 2.18 -8.68
CA ILE A 20 2.72 2.58 -7.61
C ILE A 20 3.15 3.92 -7.02
N LYS A 21 4.46 4.12 -6.79
CA LYS A 21 5.00 5.40 -6.30
C LYS A 21 4.65 6.56 -7.23
N GLU A 22 4.81 6.36 -8.53
CA GLU A 22 4.54 7.38 -9.54
C GLU A 22 3.03 7.69 -9.67
N LYS A 23 2.20 6.64 -9.77
CA LYS A 23 0.76 6.80 -10.09
C LYS A 23 -0.14 6.94 -8.87
N ARG A 24 0.31 6.47 -7.71
CA ARG A 24 -0.49 6.33 -6.48
C ARG A 24 0.39 6.61 -5.24
N PRO A 25 0.95 7.83 -5.11
CA PRO A 25 1.93 8.14 -4.07
C PRO A 25 1.44 7.88 -2.65
N ASN A 26 0.15 8.12 -2.35
CA ASN A 26 -0.38 7.88 -1.00
C ASN A 26 -0.50 6.38 -0.67
N LEU A 27 -0.79 5.53 -1.66
CA LEU A 27 -0.78 4.07 -1.47
C LEU A 27 0.65 3.58 -1.24
N PHE A 28 1.60 4.11 -2.01
CA PHE A 28 3.01 3.82 -1.79
C PHE A 28 3.45 4.21 -0.37
N GLN A 29 3.08 5.41 0.08
CA GLN A 29 3.42 5.90 1.42
C GLN A 29 2.80 5.02 2.52
N PHE A 30 1.55 4.58 2.36
CA PHE A 30 0.91 3.67 3.31
C PHE A 30 1.66 2.33 3.43
N ILE A 31 2.09 1.77 2.30
CA ILE A 31 2.88 0.52 2.28
C ILE A 31 4.26 0.75 2.92
N ALA A 32 4.93 1.86 2.59
CA ALA A 32 6.23 2.21 3.17
C ALA A 32 6.14 2.36 4.69
N ASP A 33 5.14 3.12 5.17
CA ASP A 33 4.93 3.35 6.60
C ASP A 33 4.53 2.06 7.34
N PHE A 34 3.88 1.10 6.69
CA PHE A 34 3.65 -0.23 7.26
C PHE A 34 4.95 -1.03 7.41
N VAL A 35 5.81 -1.05 6.39
CA VAL A 35 7.12 -1.73 6.45
C VAL A 35 8.02 -1.10 7.51
N ASP A 36 7.97 0.22 7.64
CA ASP A 36 8.71 0.99 8.65
C ASP A 36 8.07 0.94 10.05
N ARG A 37 7.01 0.14 10.23
CA ARG A 37 6.28 -0.08 11.50
C ARG A 37 5.59 1.16 12.08
N LYS A 38 5.30 2.15 11.24
CA LYS A 38 4.51 3.36 11.56
C LYS A 38 3.01 3.16 11.39
N VAL A 39 2.61 2.17 10.60
CA VAL A 39 1.24 1.62 10.54
C VAL A 39 1.26 0.26 11.23
N SER A 40 0.33 0.04 12.17
CA SER A 40 0.25 -1.22 12.89
C SER A 40 -0.44 -2.31 12.05
N THR A 41 -0.21 -3.57 12.40
CA THR A 41 -0.92 -4.70 11.78
C THR A 41 -2.42 -4.64 12.02
N GLU A 42 -2.85 -4.15 13.19
CA GLU A 42 -4.27 -3.92 13.52
C GLU A 42 -4.90 -2.86 12.60
N GLU A 43 -4.18 -1.78 12.30
CA GLU A 43 -4.67 -0.77 11.39
C GLU A 43 -4.79 -1.29 9.95
N VAL A 44 -3.83 -2.08 9.50
CA VAL A 44 -3.93 -2.76 8.19
C VAL A 44 -5.13 -3.71 8.16
N ASP A 45 -5.34 -4.51 9.22
CA ASP A 45 -6.49 -5.41 9.32
C ASP A 45 -7.82 -4.64 9.28
N ASN A 46 -7.90 -3.52 10.01
CA ASN A 46 -9.06 -2.62 9.97
C ASN A 46 -9.30 -2.05 8.57
N PHE A 47 -8.24 -1.58 7.89
CA PHE A 47 -8.32 -1.10 6.51
C PHE A 47 -8.84 -2.18 5.55
N LEU A 48 -8.35 -3.41 5.67
CA LEU A 48 -8.76 -4.53 4.81
C LEU A 48 -10.23 -4.93 5.01
N LYS A 49 -10.79 -4.69 6.20
CA LYS A 49 -12.21 -4.93 6.53
C LYS A 49 -13.15 -3.81 6.07
N MET A 50 -12.63 -2.66 5.64
CA MET A 50 -13.45 -1.54 5.18
C MET A 50 -14.11 -1.82 3.82
N ASP A 51 -15.29 -1.23 3.61
CA ASP A 51 -15.91 -1.17 2.28
C ASP A 51 -14.95 -0.51 1.27
N HIS A 52 -14.98 -0.96 0.02
CA HIS A 52 -14.08 -0.47 -1.02
C HIS A 52 -14.04 1.07 -1.13
N ARG A 53 -15.20 1.75 -1.00
CA ARG A 53 -15.25 3.23 -1.03
C ARG A 53 -14.45 3.85 0.12
N LYS A 54 -14.60 3.32 1.34
CA LYS A 54 -13.88 3.78 2.53
C LYS A 54 -12.38 3.51 2.42
N GLN A 55 -11.97 2.38 1.83
CA GLN A 55 -10.56 2.11 1.54
C GLN A 55 -9.96 3.16 0.60
N VAL A 56 -10.68 3.49 -0.48
CA VAL A 56 -10.24 4.52 -1.44
C VAL A 56 -10.14 5.88 -0.77
N ASP A 57 -11.12 6.27 0.04
CA ASP A 57 -11.13 7.56 0.74
C ASP A 57 -10.02 7.63 1.78
N TYR A 58 -9.78 6.55 2.54
CA TYR A 58 -8.67 6.43 3.47
C TYR A 58 -7.34 6.68 2.76
N ILE A 59 -7.06 5.96 1.67
CA ILE A 59 -5.80 6.11 0.91
C ILE A 59 -5.67 7.50 0.29
N LYS A 60 -6.75 8.09 -0.23
CA LYS A 60 -6.70 9.47 -0.76
C LYS A 60 -6.31 10.49 0.30
N SER A 61 -6.74 10.30 1.55
CA SER A 61 -6.41 11.19 2.66
C SER A 61 -5.10 10.86 3.37
N TYR A 62 -4.45 9.75 3.03
CA TYR A 62 -3.29 9.25 3.75
C TYR A 62 -2.07 10.19 3.62
N GLN A 63 -1.39 10.42 4.74
CA GLN A 63 -0.19 11.26 4.85
C GLN A 63 0.93 10.46 5.51
N ALA A 64 2.17 10.77 5.12
CA ALA A 64 3.37 10.16 5.69
C ALA A 64 3.41 10.36 7.21
N ARG A 65 3.74 9.29 7.93
CA ARG A 65 3.88 9.32 9.39
C ARG A 65 5.33 9.60 9.80
N ALA A 66 5.49 10.30 10.92
CA ALA A 66 6.78 10.56 11.54
C ALA A 66 7.44 9.25 11.98
#